data_AF-A0A6A0B4F6-F1
#
_entry.id   AF-A0A6A0B4F6-F1
#
_cell.length_a   1.000
_cell.length_b   1.000
_cell.length_c   1.000
_cell.angle_alpha   90.00
_cell.angle_beta   90.00
_cell.angle_gamma   90.00
#
_symmetry.space_group_name_H-M   'P 1'
#
loop_
_entity.id
_entity.type
_entity.pdbx_description
1 polymer ?
#
loop_
_entity_poly.entity_id
_entity_poly.type
_entity_poly.pdbx_seq_one_letter_code
_entity_poly.pdbx_strand_id
1 'polypeptide(L)'
;MADERSASITIGDDQFELILTTKATKQIAKRYGGLENLGEKLMKSENFEMALDEIIWLITILANQSILIYNLKNKEKPKEVLTEEYVELLTTPLDLATYKSAITEAMFKGTNRNIESEDTGKNKAGV
;
A
#
# COMPACT_ATOMS: atom_id res chain seq x y z
N MET A 1 6.11 -2.39 14.78
CA MET A 1 5.95 -3.64 13.99
C MET A 1 5.24 -3.42 12.65
N ALA A 2 4.26 -2.51 12.51
CA ALA A 2 3.68 -2.17 11.20
C ALA A 2 4.50 -1.12 10.42
N ASP A 3 5.23 -0.26 11.14
CA ASP A 3 5.97 0.89 10.62
C ASP A 3 6.99 0.56 9.50
N GLU A 4 7.68 -0.58 9.61
CA GLU A 4 8.69 -0.98 8.61
C GLU A 4 8.09 -1.49 7.30
N ARG A 5 6.78 -1.80 7.28
CA ARG A 5 6.09 -2.39 6.12
C ARG A 5 5.06 -1.47 5.49
N SER A 6 4.93 -0.24 5.98
CA SER A 6 3.92 0.72 5.52
C SER A 6 4.56 2.00 5.01
N ALA A 7 3.82 2.74 4.20
CA ALA A 7 4.07 4.15 3.91
C ALA A 7 2.91 4.97 4.50
N SER A 8 3.19 6.19 4.96
CA SER A 8 2.17 7.04 5.55
C SER A 8 1.72 8.12 4.56
N ILE A 9 0.42 8.37 4.51
CA ILE A 9 -0.17 9.47 3.74
C ILE A 9 -1.21 10.21 4.59
N THR A 10 -1.59 11.39 4.13
CA THR A 10 -2.72 12.15 4.67
C THR A 10 -3.79 12.26 3.58
N ILE A 11 -5.05 11.99 3.93
CA ILE A 11 -6.21 12.18 3.06
C ILE A 11 -7.19 13.06 3.83
N GLY A 12 -7.49 14.25 3.32
CA GLY A 12 -8.17 15.28 4.11
C GLY A 12 -7.37 15.63 5.37
N ASP A 13 -7.98 15.48 6.55
CA ASP A 13 -7.35 15.75 7.85
C ASP A 13 -6.84 14.48 8.56
N ASP A 14 -7.03 13.31 7.96
CA ASP A 14 -6.74 12.00 8.58
C ASP A 14 -5.47 11.35 8.01
N GLN A 15 -4.70 10.71 8.90
CA GLN A 15 -3.51 9.95 8.53
C GLN A 15 -3.84 8.47 8.31
N PHE A 16 -3.32 7.91 7.21
CA PHE A 16 -3.50 6.52 6.85
C PHE A 16 -2.17 5.83 6.54
N GLU A 17 -2.10 4.55 6.89
CA GLU A 17 -1.00 3.67 6.51
C GLU A 17 -1.38 2.89 5.24
N LEU A 18 -0.53 3.02 4.21
CA LEU A 18 -0.56 2.20 3.01
C LEU A 18 0.19 0.89 3.27
N ILE A 19 -0.52 -0.23 3.16
CA ILE A 19 0.06 -1.56 3.43
C ILE A 19 -0.23 -2.48 2.25
N LEU A 20 0.82 -3.03 1.64
CA LEU A 20 0.66 -4.10 0.65
C LEU A 20 0.49 -5.46 1.35
N THR A 21 -0.76 -5.82 1.64
CA THR A 21 -1.10 -7.16 2.14
C THR A 21 -1.30 -8.13 0.98
N THR A 22 -1.29 -9.44 1.25
CA THR A 22 -1.66 -10.47 0.25
C THR A 22 -3.07 -10.25 -0.32
N LYS A 23 -4.00 -9.63 0.43
CA LYS A 23 -5.33 -9.29 -0.07
C LYS A 23 -5.27 -8.15 -1.08
N ALA A 24 -4.47 -7.11 -0.82
CA ALA A 24 -4.23 -6.02 -1.77
C ALA A 24 -3.48 -6.55 -3.01
N THR A 25 -2.42 -7.36 -2.83
CA THR A 25 -1.65 -7.96 -3.93
C THR A 25 -2.55 -8.71 -4.91
N LYS A 26 -3.49 -9.53 -4.43
CA LYS A 26 -4.43 -10.25 -5.31
C LYS A 26 -5.35 -9.32 -6.10
N GLN A 27 -5.81 -8.23 -5.48
CA GLN A 27 -6.68 -7.26 -6.16
C GLN A 27 -5.92 -6.49 -7.23
N ILE A 28 -4.71 -6.03 -6.91
CA ILE A 28 -3.81 -5.35 -7.84
C ILE A 28 -3.45 -6.28 -9.00
N ALA A 29 -3.00 -7.50 -8.71
CA ALA A 29 -2.64 -8.46 -9.75
C ALA A 29 -3.83 -8.78 -10.68
N LYS A 30 -5.05 -8.88 -10.15
CA LYS A 30 -6.26 -9.11 -10.97
C LYS A 30 -6.53 -7.95 -11.95
N ARG A 31 -6.30 -6.70 -11.54
CA ARG A 31 -6.54 -5.51 -12.37
C ARG A 31 -5.42 -5.26 -13.38
N TYR A 32 -4.18 -5.53 -12.98
CA TYR A 32 -2.98 -5.21 -13.76
C TYR A 32 -2.39 -6.41 -14.53
N GLY A 33 -2.91 -7.62 -14.34
CA GLY A 33 -2.38 -8.85 -14.94
C GLY A 33 -1.09 -9.36 -14.28
N GLY A 34 -0.82 -8.93 -13.05
CA GLY A 34 0.45 -9.13 -12.34
C GLY A 34 0.82 -7.90 -11.52
N LEU A 35 1.59 -8.07 -10.45
CA LEU A 35 2.08 -6.95 -9.64
C LEU A 35 3.22 -6.21 -10.36
N GLU A 36 4.04 -6.98 -11.08
CA GLU A 36 5.14 -6.55 -11.93
C GLU A 36 4.71 -5.57 -13.03
N ASN A 37 3.47 -5.66 -13.50
CA ASN A 37 2.91 -4.79 -14.53
C ASN A 37 2.46 -3.44 -13.99
N LEU A 38 2.38 -3.27 -12.67
CA LEU A 38 1.91 -2.02 -12.04
C LEU A 38 2.85 -0.85 -12.32
N GLY A 39 4.17 -1.06 -12.13
CA GLY A 39 5.17 0.00 -12.29
C GLY A 39 5.20 0.55 -13.71
N GLU A 40 5.11 -0.31 -14.72
CA GLU A 40 5.01 0.10 -16.12
C GLU A 40 3.74 0.91 -16.39
N LYS A 41 2.58 0.43 -15.93
CA LYS A 41 1.29 1.11 -16.14
C LYS A 41 1.22 2.47 -15.44
N LEU A 42 1.77 2.60 -14.23
CA LEU A 42 1.84 3.88 -13.50
C LEU A 42 2.79 4.91 -14.12
N MET A 43 3.73 4.47 -14.97
CA MET A 43 4.71 5.34 -15.62
C MET A 43 4.33 5.68 -17.06
N LYS A 44 3.53 4.83 -17.72
CA LYS A 44 3.17 4.95 -19.15
C LYS A 44 1.76 5.49 -19.43
N SER A 45 0.97 5.88 -18.43
CA SER A 45 -0.36 6.45 -18.71
C SER A 45 -0.23 7.78 -19.49
N GLU A 46 -0.51 7.71 -20.79
CA GLU A 46 -0.57 8.88 -21.69
C GLU A 46 -1.86 9.70 -21.48
N ASN A 47 -2.87 9.11 -20.85
CA ASN A 47 -4.09 9.79 -20.42
C ASN A 47 -4.00 10.15 -18.93
N PHE A 48 -3.96 11.46 -18.66
CA PHE A 48 -3.86 12.01 -17.32
C PHE A 48 -5.04 11.60 -16.42
N GLU A 49 -6.28 11.63 -16.94
CA GLU A 49 -7.50 11.28 -16.19
C GLU A 49 -7.45 9.82 -15.71
N MET A 50 -7.13 8.89 -16.61
CA MET A 50 -6.95 7.48 -16.24
C MET A 50 -5.81 7.28 -15.23
N ALA A 51 -4.76 8.12 -15.27
CA ALA A 51 -3.68 8.04 -14.29
C ALA A 51 -4.14 8.47 -12.89
N LEU A 52 -5.05 9.45 -12.80
CA LEU A 52 -5.65 9.88 -11.53
C LEU A 52 -6.50 8.77 -10.93
N ASP A 53 -7.42 8.20 -11.72
CA ASP A 53 -8.30 7.11 -11.27
C ASP A 53 -7.50 5.94 -10.71
N GLU A 54 -6.41 5.56 -11.38
CA GLU A 54 -5.56 4.47 -10.91
C GLU A 54 -4.81 4.82 -9.61
N ILE A 55 -4.37 6.07 -9.44
CA ILE A 55 -3.77 6.52 -8.17
C ILE A 55 -4.81 6.48 -7.05
N ILE A 56 -5.99 7.03 -7.26
CA ILE A 56 -7.09 7.04 -6.27
C ILE A 56 -7.47 5.61 -5.89
N TRP A 57 -7.61 4.72 -6.88
CA TRP A 57 -7.92 3.31 -6.65
C TRP A 57 -6.83 2.62 -5.81
N LEU A 58 -5.55 2.81 -6.16
CA LEU A 58 -4.43 2.20 -5.42
C LEU A 58 -4.35 2.71 -3.98
N ILE A 59 -4.49 4.01 -3.77
CA ILE A 59 -4.53 4.61 -2.43
C ILE A 59 -5.66 4.00 -1.62
N THR A 60 -6.87 3.95 -2.19
CA THR A 60 -8.04 3.38 -1.52
C THR A 60 -7.80 1.93 -1.13
N ILE A 61 -7.25 1.10 -2.01
CA ILE A 61 -6.97 -0.31 -1.73
C ILE A 61 -5.92 -0.47 -0.63
N LEU A 62 -4.80 0.26 -0.72
CA LEU A 62 -3.67 0.13 0.19
C LEU A 62 -3.97 0.70 1.58
N ALA A 63 -4.60 1.88 1.65
CA ALA A 63 -5.00 2.52 2.91
C ALA A 63 -6.04 1.66 3.65
N ASN A 64 -7.02 1.10 2.93
CA ASN A 64 -8.01 0.22 3.52
C ASN A 64 -7.42 -1.03 4.17
N GLN A 65 -6.20 -1.46 3.80
CA GLN A 65 -5.60 -2.62 4.45
C GLN A 65 -5.32 -2.38 5.93
N SER A 66 -4.86 -1.19 6.31
CA SER A 66 -4.63 -0.85 7.72
C SER A 66 -5.93 -0.83 8.52
N ILE A 67 -7.00 -0.28 7.94
CA ILE A 67 -8.36 -0.27 8.51
C ILE A 67 -8.89 -1.70 8.69
N LEU A 68 -8.76 -2.54 7.65
CA LEU A 68 -9.21 -3.93 7.70
C LEU A 68 -8.43 -4.76 8.75
N ILE A 69 -7.13 -4.53 8.89
CA ILE A 69 -6.30 -5.15 9.94
C ILE A 69 -6.77 -4.70 11.33
N TYR A 70 -7.05 -3.41 11.50
CA TYR A 70 -7.61 -2.88 12.75
C TYR A 70 -8.97 -3.54 13.06
N ASN A 71 -9.88 -3.58 12.10
CA ASN A 71 -11.22 -4.15 12.26
C ASN A 71 -11.20 -5.64 12.58
N LEU A 72 -10.24 -6.39 12.03
CA LEU A 72 -10.07 -7.82 12.36
C LEU A 72 -9.79 -8.04 13.85
N LYS A 73 -9.04 -7.12 14.47
CA LYS A 73 -8.66 -7.16 15.88
C LYS A 73 -9.66 -6.46 16.81
N ASN A 74 -10.49 -5.56 16.29
CA ASN A 74 -11.40 -4.70 17.05
C ASN A 74 -12.84 -4.81 16.52
N LYS A 75 -13.45 -5.99 16.72
CA LYS A 75 -14.78 -6.28 16.16
C LYS A 75 -15.92 -5.46 16.78
N GLU A 76 -15.75 -4.96 18.00
CA GLU A 76 -16.78 -4.23 18.74
C GLU A 76 -16.86 -2.76 18.32
N LYS A 77 -15.80 -2.21 17.72
CA LYS A 77 -15.73 -0.83 17.27
C LYS A 77 -15.01 -0.75 15.92
N PRO A 78 -15.62 -1.28 14.84
CA PRO A 78 -15.02 -1.22 13.53
C PRO A 78 -14.93 0.22 13.04
N LYS A 79 -13.88 0.51 12.29
CA LYS A 79 -13.73 1.73 11.51
C LYS A 79 -14.35 1.53 10.13
N GLU A 80 -14.90 2.59 9.56
CA GLU A 80 -15.40 2.58 8.18
C GLU A 80 -14.23 2.48 7.20
N VAL A 81 -14.47 1.78 6.09
CA VAL A 81 -13.50 1.68 5.00
C VAL A 81 -13.66 2.87 4.06
N LEU A 82 -12.54 3.31 3.47
CA LEU A 82 -12.51 4.37 2.47
C LEU A 82 -13.17 3.90 1.17
N THR A 83 -13.89 4.81 0.52
CA THR A 83 -14.37 4.67 -0.86
C THR A 83 -13.48 5.47 -1.80
N GLU A 84 -13.47 5.12 -3.09
CA GLU A 84 -12.72 5.88 -4.10
C GLU A 84 -13.22 7.34 -4.16
N GLU A 85 -14.54 7.55 -4.12
CA GLU A 85 -15.15 8.89 -4.08
C GLU A 85 -14.68 9.72 -2.88
N TYR A 86 -14.60 9.11 -1.68
CA TYR A 86 -14.11 9.81 -0.49
C TYR A 86 -12.66 10.25 -0.66
N VAL A 87 -11.81 9.36 -1.17
CA VAL A 87 -10.40 9.67 -1.43
C VAL A 87 -10.28 10.75 -2.49
N GLU A 88 -11.01 10.63 -3.59
CA GLU A 88 -10.99 11.59 -4.71
C GLU A 88 -11.40 13.00 -4.27
N LEU A 89 -12.51 13.13 -3.54
CA LEU A 89 -13.02 14.43 -3.07
C LEU A 89 -12.06 15.14 -2.09
N LEU A 90 -11.24 14.37 -1.36
CA LEU A 90 -10.30 14.89 -0.36
C LEU A 90 -8.85 14.92 -0.83
N THR A 91 -8.61 14.62 -2.11
CA THR A 91 -7.28 14.67 -2.72
C THR A 91 -7.14 15.93 -3.56
N THR A 92 -6.06 16.68 -3.36
CA THR A 92 -5.73 17.80 -4.24
C THR A 92 -4.71 17.37 -5.29
N PRO A 93 -4.58 18.10 -6.42
CA PRO A 93 -3.55 17.81 -7.41
C PRO A 93 -2.11 17.81 -6.87
N LEU A 94 -1.86 18.52 -5.76
CA LEU A 94 -0.54 18.55 -5.10
C LEU A 94 -0.22 17.22 -4.41
N ASP A 95 -1.23 16.55 -3.85
CA ASP A 95 -1.06 15.32 -3.09
C ASP A 95 -0.68 14.12 -3.97
N LEU A 96 -1.05 14.16 -5.25
CA LEU A 96 -0.85 13.06 -6.20
C LEU A 96 0.63 12.63 -6.35
N ALA A 97 1.55 13.59 -6.34
CA ALA A 97 2.98 13.30 -6.42
C ALA A 97 3.48 12.57 -5.16
N THR A 98 2.99 12.99 -4.00
CA THR A 98 3.25 12.34 -2.71
C THR A 98 2.63 10.94 -2.67
N TYR A 99 1.41 10.79 -3.16
CA TYR A 99 0.71 9.50 -3.22
C TYR A 99 1.42 8.50 -4.12
N LYS A 100 1.90 8.92 -5.30
CA LYS A 100 2.69 8.06 -6.17
C LYS A 100 3.97 7.55 -5.48
N SER A 101 4.64 8.43 -4.74
CA SER A 101 5.82 8.07 -3.95
C SER A 101 5.47 7.08 -2.84
N ALA A 102 4.40 7.34 -2.08
CA ALA A 102 3.95 6.49 -0.99
C ALA A 102 3.45 5.10 -1.47
N ILE A 103 2.77 5.03 -2.62
CA ILE A 103 2.40 3.75 -3.26
C ILE A 103 3.68 2.97 -3.56
N THR A 104 4.65 3.60 -4.22
CA THR A 104 5.92 2.94 -4.59
C THR A 104 6.65 2.42 -3.35
N GLU A 105 6.70 3.22 -2.28
CA GLU A 105 7.29 2.84 -1.01
C GLU A 105 6.56 1.68 -0.34
N ALA A 106 5.23 1.74 -0.23
CA ALA A 106 4.42 0.67 0.37
C ALA A 106 4.56 -0.64 -0.40
N MET A 107 4.65 -0.56 -1.73
CA MET A 107 4.88 -1.70 -2.59
C MET A 107 6.27 -2.31 -2.34
N PHE A 108 7.32 -1.49 -2.35
CA PHE A 108 8.69 -1.93 -2.06
C PHE A 108 8.79 -2.59 -0.69
N LYS A 109 8.31 -1.92 0.36
CA LYS A 109 8.30 -2.42 1.74
C LYS A 109 7.49 -3.72 1.90
N GLY A 110 6.36 -3.85 1.19
CA GLY A 110 5.53 -5.05 1.24
C GLY A 110 6.05 -6.24 0.44
N THR A 111 6.85 -5.99 -0.61
CA THR A 111 7.52 -7.04 -1.39
C THR A 111 8.87 -7.46 -0.80
N ASN A 112 9.50 -6.59 -0.02
CA ASN A 112 10.71 -6.93 0.70
C ASN A 112 10.38 -7.91 1.84
N ARG A 113 10.71 -9.19 1.62
CA ARG A 113 11.03 -10.09 2.75
C ARG A 113 12.17 -9.43 3.50
N ASN A 114 12.06 -9.31 4.83
CA ASN A 114 13.23 -9.06 5.65
C ASN A 114 14.22 -10.22 5.41
N ILE A 115 15.18 -10.03 4.49
CA ILE A 115 16.41 -10.83 4.42
C ILE A 115 17.43 -10.10 5.31
N GLU A 116 17.06 -9.91 6.56
CA GLU A 116 17.99 -10.13 7.64
C GLU A 116 17.59 -11.48 8.22
N SER A 117 17.93 -12.55 7.50
CA SER A 117 18.34 -13.74 8.23
C SER A 117 19.50 -13.24 9.08
N GLU A 118 19.31 -13.15 10.39
CA GLU A 118 20.46 -13.09 11.30
C GLU A 118 21.40 -14.20 10.83
N ASP A 119 22.55 -13.81 10.28
CA ASP A 119 23.70 -14.69 10.22
C ASP A 119 24.10 -14.89 11.69
N THR A 120 23.39 -15.78 12.40
CA THR A 120 23.89 -16.36 13.63
C THR A 120 24.99 -17.33 13.21
N GLY A 121 26.07 -16.77 12.69
CA GLY A 121 27.34 -17.42 12.54
C GLY A 121 27.80 -17.89 13.91
N LYS A 122 27.58 -19.18 14.18
CA LYS A 122 28.61 -20.14 14.56
C LYS A 122 27.96 -21.47 14.90
N ASN A 123 28.05 -22.39 13.94
CA ASN A 123 28.23 -23.80 14.24
C ASN A 123 29.35 -23.92 15.30
N LYS A 124 29.00 -24.11 16.57
CA LYS A 124 29.86 -24.86 17.49
C LYS A 124 29.75 -26.32 17.05
N ALA A 125 30.56 -26.70 16.06
CA ALA A 125 30.90 -28.09 15.86
C ALA A 125 31.58 -28.55 17.16
N GLY A 126 30.93 -29.49 17.84
CA GLY A 126 31.60 -30.33 18.82
C GLY A 126 32.57 -31.28 18.13
N VAL A 127 33.46 -31.82 18.97
CA VAL A 127 34.58 -32.74 18.72
C VAL A 127 35.92 -32.04 18.54
#